data_AF-A0A1B6H3T0-F1
#
_entry.id   AF-A0A1B6H3T0-F1
#
_cell.length_a   1.000
_cell.length_b   1.000
_cell.length_c   1.000
_cell.angle_alpha   90.00
_cell.angle_beta   90.00
_cell.angle_gamma   90.00
#
_symmetry.space_group_name_H-M   'P 1'
#
loop_
_entity.id
_entity.type
_entity.pdbx_description
1 polymer ?
#
loop_
_entity_poly.entity_id
_entity_poly.type
_entity_poly.pdbx_seq_one_letter_code
_entity_poly.pdbx_strand_id
1 'polypeptide(L)'
;MRKQLQKFIQNESHIIAQPSSEPGFVNFKIESLHCTVGLNRQHMQSLHLKITPMQDSKDLWSGEELQILEKFFDTRVAAPPFRPNSLLSFCSILNVPINVLKHFIRIMRLDLMPALCQQQQLKWTVQFCLRTPPSTPIIPVGTAGVLLSRTKILFFLQITRIGNMHYNAAGAPNAAGANSEP
;
A
#
# COMPACT_ATOMS: atom_id res chain seq x y z
N MET A 1 -13.16 6.28 8.20
CA MET A 1 -11.92 5.48 8.11
C MET A 1 -11.98 4.24 9.01
N ARG A 2 -11.79 4.36 10.33
CA ARG A 2 -11.77 3.20 11.26
C ARG A 2 -13.00 2.29 11.17
N LYS A 3 -14.22 2.84 11.12
CA LYS A 3 -15.45 2.06 10.97
C LYS A 3 -15.48 1.24 9.67
N GLN A 4 -14.91 1.75 8.58
CA GLN A 4 -14.84 1.02 7.31
C GLN A 4 -13.79 -0.09 7.37
N LEU A 5 -12.64 0.17 8.00
CA LEU A 5 -11.65 -0.87 8.29
C LEU A 5 -12.26 -2.02 9.08
N GLN A 6 -12.96 -1.69 10.16
CA GLN A 6 -13.59 -2.66 11.04
C GLN A 6 -14.65 -3.50 10.28
N LYS A 7 -15.48 -2.86 9.44
CA LYS A 7 -16.43 -3.57 8.58
C LYS A 7 -15.74 -4.51 7.59
N PHE A 8 -14.64 -4.09 6.99
CA PHE A 8 -13.90 -4.96 6.06
C PHE A 8 -13.33 -6.18 6.77
N ILE A 9 -12.63 -5.96 7.89
CA ILE A 9 -12.04 -7.03 8.71
C ILE A 9 -13.10 -8.06 9.13
N GLN A 10 -14.32 -7.62 9.45
CA GLN A 10 -15.41 -8.51 9.84
C GLN A 10 -15.97 -9.35 8.68
N ASN A 11 -15.80 -8.91 7.44
CA ASN A 11 -16.37 -9.55 6.25
C ASN A 11 -15.38 -10.49 5.53
N GLU A 12 -14.10 -10.50 5.91
CA GLU A 12 -13.06 -11.30 5.26
C GLU A 12 -12.79 -12.61 6.02
N SER A 13 -12.71 -13.72 5.29
CA SER A 13 -12.61 -15.08 5.86
C SER A 13 -11.27 -15.41 6.52
N HIS A 14 -10.21 -14.70 6.16
CA HIS A 14 -8.83 -15.00 6.55
C HIS A 14 -8.23 -13.93 7.47
N ILE A 15 -8.98 -12.87 7.75
CA ILE A 15 -8.61 -11.85 8.72
C ILE A 15 -9.36 -12.12 10.02
N ILE A 16 -8.63 -12.36 11.10
CA ILE A 16 -9.23 -12.65 12.40
C ILE A 16 -9.25 -11.36 13.21
N ALA A 17 -10.44 -10.75 13.32
CA ALA A 17 -10.64 -9.62 14.22
C ALA A 17 -10.24 -9.99 15.66
N GLN A 18 -9.57 -9.09 16.38
CA GLN A 18 -9.24 -9.27 17.79
C GLN A 18 -9.95 -8.20 18.62
N PRO A 19 -10.43 -8.55 19.82
CA PRO A 19 -10.97 -7.55 20.73
C PRO A 19 -9.88 -6.50 21.04
N SER A 20 -10.25 -5.23 20.95
CA SER A 20 -9.37 -4.12 21.35
C SER A 20 -9.68 -3.74 22.80
N SER A 21 -8.67 -3.82 23.67
CA SER A 21 -8.75 -3.30 25.04
C SER A 21 -8.66 -1.76 25.08
N GLU A 22 -8.02 -1.14 24.08
CA GLU A 22 -7.85 0.32 23.99
C GLU A 22 -8.90 0.93 23.03
N PRO A 23 -9.76 1.85 23.51
CA PRO A 23 -10.68 2.60 22.65
C PRO A 23 -9.89 3.43 21.64
N GLY A 24 -10.17 3.27 20.35
CA GLY A 24 -9.33 3.95 19.35
C GLY A 24 -8.82 3.01 18.28
N PHE A 25 -8.47 1.79 18.70
CA PHE A 25 -7.70 0.84 17.93
C PHE A 25 -8.56 -0.26 17.32
N VAL A 26 -8.08 -0.76 16.17
CA VAL A 26 -8.61 -1.94 15.50
C VAL A 26 -7.48 -2.94 15.44
N ASN A 27 -7.65 -4.07 16.14
CA ASN A 27 -6.68 -5.15 16.16
C ASN A 27 -7.20 -6.29 15.30
N PHE A 28 -6.31 -6.88 14.50
CA PHE A 28 -6.61 -8.07 13.73
C PHE A 28 -5.35 -8.89 13.49
N LYS A 29 -5.54 -10.17 13.23
CA LYS A 29 -4.48 -11.11 12.86
C LYS A 29 -4.67 -11.55 11.42
N ILE A 30 -3.56 -11.72 10.74
CA ILE A 30 -3.44 -12.40 9.44
C ILE A 30 -2.35 -13.45 9.62
N GLU A 31 -2.50 -14.61 8.99
CA GLU A 31 -1.55 -15.76 8.99
C GLU A 31 -0.37 -15.67 10.00
N SER A 32 0.67 -14.88 9.69
CA SER A 32 1.89 -14.72 10.50
C SER A 32 2.07 -13.37 11.23
N LEU A 33 1.14 -12.44 11.13
CA LEU A 33 1.26 -11.05 11.62
C LEU A 33 0.08 -10.63 12.49
N HIS A 34 0.38 -9.88 13.55
CA HIS A 34 -0.59 -9.11 14.32
C HIS A 34 -0.54 -7.65 13.86
N CYS A 35 -1.71 -7.11 13.50
CA CYS A 35 -1.86 -5.76 12.99
C CYS A 35 -2.73 -4.92 13.94
N THR A 36 -2.24 -3.74 14.28
CA THR A 36 -2.95 -2.76 15.11
C THR A 36 -3.05 -1.46 14.35
N VAL A 37 -4.27 -1.00 14.08
CA VAL A 37 -4.53 0.27 13.41
C VAL A 37 -5.18 1.24 14.38
N GLY A 38 -4.54 2.40 14.56
CA GLY A 38 -5.03 3.49 15.39
C GLY A 38 -5.00 4.83 14.65
N LEU A 39 -5.40 5.90 15.32
CA LEU A 39 -5.17 7.26 14.82
C LEU A 39 -3.68 7.60 15.02
N ASN A 40 -3.05 8.24 14.04
CA ASN A 40 -1.67 8.66 14.15
C ASN A 40 -1.53 9.67 15.31
N ARG A 41 -0.76 9.32 16.33
CA ARG A 41 -0.62 10.11 17.57
C ARG A 41 0.11 11.44 17.37
N GLN A 42 0.88 11.60 16.30
CA GLN A 42 1.67 12.82 16.07
C GLN A 42 0.80 13.99 15.59
N HIS A 43 -0.13 13.74 14.68
CA HIS A 43 -0.92 14.79 14.03
C HIS A 43 -2.43 14.50 14.03
N MET A 44 -2.87 13.34 14.52
CA MET A 44 -4.28 12.98 14.76
C MET A 44 -5.21 13.10 13.54
N GLN A 45 -4.66 13.01 12.32
CA GLN A 45 -5.41 13.21 11.07
C GLN A 45 -5.37 12.02 10.11
N SER A 46 -4.50 11.04 10.31
CA SER A 46 -4.45 9.80 9.53
C SER A 46 -4.53 8.58 10.42
N LEU A 47 -4.78 7.42 9.82
CA LEU A 47 -4.57 6.15 10.51
C LEU A 47 -3.07 5.78 10.47
N HIS A 48 -2.61 5.11 11.52
CA HIS A 48 -1.28 4.52 11.60
C HIS A 48 -1.41 3.02 11.80
N LEU A 49 -0.63 2.24 11.06
CA LEU A 49 -0.56 0.79 11.18
C LEU A 49 0.72 0.39 11.91
N LYS A 50 0.55 -0.43 12.95
CA LYS A 50 1.64 -1.16 13.60
C LYS A 50 1.52 -2.65 13.31
N ILE A 51 2.63 -3.28 12.95
CA ILE A 51 2.72 -4.70 12.62
C ILE A 51 3.74 -5.36 13.54
N THR A 52 3.36 -6.49 14.12
CA THR A 52 4.24 -7.34 14.92
C THR A 52 4.13 -8.79 14.42
N PRO A 53 5.25 -9.47 14.13
CA PRO A 53 5.21 -10.90 13.82
C PRO A 53 4.61 -11.71 14.97
N MET A 54 3.84 -12.73 14.63
CA MET A 54 3.39 -13.71 15.61
C MET A 54 4.59 -14.50 16.17
N GLN A 55 4.45 -15.05 17.38
CA GLN A 55 5.55 -15.71 18.09
C GLN A 55 6.22 -16.80 17.25
N ASP A 56 5.41 -17.61 16.56
CA ASP A 56 5.86 -18.75 15.75
C ASP A 56 6.36 -18.35 14.35
N SER A 57 6.37 -17.05 14.04
CA SER A 57 6.67 -16.54 12.69
C SER A 57 7.72 -15.43 12.69
N LYS A 58 8.42 -15.20 13.80
CA LYS A 58 9.42 -14.12 13.91
C LYS A 58 10.52 -14.23 12.86
N ASP A 59 11.00 -15.44 12.59
CA ASP A 59 12.11 -15.68 11.65
C ASP A 59 11.68 -15.53 10.17
N LEU A 60 10.37 -15.45 9.91
CA LEU A 60 9.85 -15.27 8.56
C LEU A 60 9.88 -13.81 8.11
N TRP A 61 10.11 -12.84 9.00
CA TRP A 61 9.98 -11.41 8.72
C TRP A 61 11.25 -10.64 9.09
N SER A 62 11.80 -9.93 8.12
CA SER A 62 12.82 -8.93 8.40
C SER A 62 12.20 -7.63 8.93
N GLY A 63 12.96 -6.90 9.76
CA GLY A 63 12.53 -5.57 10.22
C GLY A 63 12.26 -4.59 9.07
N GLU A 64 13.03 -4.70 7.98
CA GLU A 64 12.85 -3.88 6.77
C GLU A 64 11.49 -4.17 6.09
N GLU A 65 11.11 -5.44 5.92
CA GLU A 65 9.83 -5.82 5.31
C GLU A 65 8.64 -5.25 6.11
N LEU A 66 8.69 -5.34 7.44
CA LEU A 66 7.66 -4.80 8.32
C LEU A 66 7.58 -3.27 8.23
N GLN A 67 8.73 -2.59 8.25
CA GLN A 67 8.79 -1.13 8.13
C GLN A 67 8.25 -0.64 6.78
N ILE A 68 8.51 -1.37 5.69
CA ILE A 68 7.98 -1.04 4.37
C ILE A 68 6.45 -1.14 4.37
N LEU A 69 5.87 -2.21 4.94
CA LEU A 69 4.41 -2.36 5.05
C LEU A 69 3.77 -1.21 5.85
N GLU A 70 4.31 -0.92 7.04
CA GLU A 70 3.82 0.17 7.91
C GLU A 70 3.90 1.51 7.20
N LYS A 71 5.07 1.85 6.62
CA LYS A 71 5.28 3.12 5.91
C LYS A 71 4.40 3.23 4.67
N PHE A 72 4.20 2.13 3.93
CA PHE A 72 3.33 2.11 2.76
C PHE A 72 1.88 2.38 3.16
N PHE A 73 1.41 1.77 4.24
CA PHE A 73 0.08 2.07 4.77
C PHE A 73 -0.08 3.55 5.09
N ASP A 74 0.84 4.12 5.87
CA ASP A 74 0.73 5.51 6.32
C ASP A 74 0.77 6.51 5.16
N THR A 75 1.64 6.27 4.17
CA THR A 75 1.93 7.24 3.10
C THR A 75 1.10 7.04 1.83
N ARG A 76 0.61 5.82 1.54
CA ARG A 76 -0.15 5.51 0.31
C ARG A 76 -1.61 5.14 0.58
N VAL A 77 -1.90 4.52 1.74
CA VAL A 77 -3.25 3.96 2.04
C VAL A 77 -4.06 4.92 2.91
N ALA A 78 -3.48 5.35 4.02
CA ALA A 78 -4.13 6.21 5.02
C ALA A 78 -3.84 7.70 4.82
N ALA A 79 -3.11 8.06 3.76
CA ALA A 79 -2.78 9.44 3.43
C ALA A 79 -4.02 10.24 2.97
N PRO A 80 -4.12 11.53 3.36
CA PRO A 80 -5.12 12.43 2.81
C PRO A 80 -4.93 12.68 1.28
N PRO A 81 -6.01 12.86 0.50
CA PRO A 81 -7.42 12.67 0.89
C PRO A 81 -7.76 11.18 1.04
N PHE A 82 -8.44 10.84 2.13
CA PHE A 82 -8.75 9.45 2.44
C PHE A 82 -9.66 8.80 1.39
N ARG A 83 -9.29 7.57 0.99
CA ARG A 83 -9.98 6.80 -0.05
C ARG A 83 -10.30 5.39 0.48
N PRO A 84 -11.57 5.05 0.76
CA PRO A 84 -11.95 3.75 1.29
C PRO A 84 -11.41 2.57 0.46
N ASN A 85 -11.46 2.69 -0.87
CA ASN A 85 -11.01 1.62 -1.77
C ASN A 85 -9.49 1.39 -1.77
N SER A 86 -8.70 2.38 -1.35
CA SER A 86 -7.27 2.17 -1.11
C SER A 86 -7.05 1.25 0.09
N LEU A 87 -7.84 1.43 1.13
CA LEU A 87 -7.81 0.60 2.33
C LEU A 87 -8.24 -0.84 2.04
N LEU A 88 -9.32 -1.02 1.27
CA LEU A 88 -9.78 -2.35 0.82
C LEU A 88 -8.69 -3.08 0.03
N SER A 89 -8.02 -2.37 -0.89
CA SER A 89 -6.93 -2.95 -1.69
C SER A 89 -5.76 -3.37 -0.81
N PHE A 90 -5.38 -2.54 0.17
CA PHE A 90 -4.32 -2.88 1.11
C PHE A 90 -4.67 -4.10 1.97
N CYS A 91 -5.89 -4.16 2.52
CA CYS A 91 -6.31 -5.31 3.30
C CYS A 91 -6.43 -6.58 2.44
N SER A 92 -6.76 -6.45 1.14
CA SER A 92 -6.69 -7.56 0.19
C SER A 92 -5.24 -8.04 -0.02
N ILE A 93 -4.27 -7.12 -0.10
CA ILE A 93 -2.84 -7.49 -0.15
C ILE A 93 -2.42 -8.23 1.12
N LEU A 94 -2.86 -7.79 2.30
CA LEU A 94 -2.55 -8.50 3.56
C LEU A 94 -3.14 -9.91 3.62
N ASN A 95 -4.11 -10.21 2.76
CA ASN A 95 -4.82 -11.49 2.73
C ASN A 95 -4.22 -12.51 1.75
N VAL A 96 -3.09 -12.19 1.11
CA VAL A 96 -2.42 -13.13 0.21
C VAL A 96 -1.41 -13.99 0.98
N PRO A 97 -1.04 -15.18 0.47
CA PRO A 97 -0.01 -16.01 1.08
C PRO A 97 1.30 -15.26 1.32
N ILE A 98 2.01 -15.57 2.41
CA ILE A 98 3.22 -14.84 2.85
C ILE A 98 4.26 -14.60 1.74
N ASN A 99 4.52 -15.58 0.88
CA ASN A 99 5.46 -15.46 -0.24
C ASN A 99 5.00 -14.40 -1.25
N VAL A 100 3.71 -14.36 -1.56
CA VAL A 100 3.11 -13.35 -2.44
C VAL A 100 3.12 -11.98 -1.76
N LEU A 101 2.83 -11.90 -0.46
CA LEU A 101 2.89 -10.66 0.30
C LEU A 101 4.30 -10.07 0.27
N LYS A 102 5.35 -10.89 0.40
CA LYS A 102 6.74 -10.45 0.24
C LYS A 102 7.05 -9.90 -1.15
N HIS A 103 6.45 -10.44 -2.21
CA HIS A 103 6.57 -9.85 -3.55
C HIS A 103 5.91 -8.48 -3.62
N PHE A 104 4.73 -8.31 -3.02
CA PHE A 104 4.10 -6.98 -2.91
C PHE A 104 4.97 -5.99 -2.14
N ILE A 105 5.59 -6.40 -1.03
CA ILE A 105 6.49 -5.55 -0.23
C ILE A 105 7.67 -5.06 -1.06
N ARG A 106 8.25 -5.90 -1.91
CA ARG A 106 9.33 -5.48 -2.82
C ARG A 106 8.86 -4.40 -3.80
N ILE A 107 7.64 -4.51 -4.32
CA ILE A 107 7.06 -3.49 -5.20
C ILE A 107 6.78 -2.20 -4.40
N MET A 108 6.20 -2.32 -3.20
CA MET A 108 5.95 -1.19 -2.29
C MET A 108 7.25 -0.45 -1.96
N ARG A 109 8.36 -1.17 -1.77
CA ARG A 109 9.69 -0.58 -1.54
C ARG A 109 10.11 0.32 -2.70
N LEU A 110 9.97 -0.16 -3.94
CA LEU A 110 10.31 0.61 -5.13
C LEU A 110 9.40 1.83 -5.30
N ASP A 111 8.11 1.70 -4.97
CA ASP A 111 7.14 2.82 -4.99
C ASP A 111 7.46 3.88 -3.92
N LEU A 112 7.84 3.47 -2.72
CA LEU A 112 8.22 4.38 -1.64
C LEU A 112 9.56 5.07 -1.86
N MET A 113 10.47 4.42 -2.61
CA MET A 113 11.86 4.85 -2.73
C MET A 113 12.29 4.84 -4.21
N PRO A 114 11.76 5.75 -5.05
CA PRO A 114 12.08 5.79 -6.48
C PRO A 114 13.58 6.01 -6.75
N ALA A 115 14.33 6.62 -5.83
CA ALA A 115 15.77 6.76 -5.91
C ALA A 115 16.52 5.41 -5.96
N LEU A 116 15.97 4.34 -5.36
CA LEU A 116 16.56 3.00 -5.47
C LEU A 116 16.60 2.51 -6.91
N CYS A 117 15.61 2.89 -7.73
CA CYS A 117 15.58 2.52 -9.13
C CYS A 117 16.78 3.12 -9.89
N GLN A 118 17.18 4.35 -9.54
CA GLN A 118 18.36 4.99 -10.13
C GLN A 118 19.67 4.35 -9.65
N GLN A 119 19.79 4.10 -8.34
CA GLN A 119 20.97 3.45 -7.75
C GLN A 119 21.20 2.05 -8.31
N GLN A 120 20.13 1.32 -8.61
CA GLN A 120 20.17 -0.03 -9.20
C GLN A 120 20.20 -0.01 -10.74
N GLN A 121 20.37 1.17 -11.37
CA GLN A 121 20.40 1.33 -12.83
C GLN A 121 19.17 0.76 -13.55
N LEU A 122 18.01 0.78 -12.89
CA LEU A 122 16.74 0.40 -13.51
C LEU A 122 16.31 1.48 -14.51
N LYS A 123 15.56 1.06 -15.53
CA LYS A 123 15.05 1.96 -16.57
C LYS A 123 13.69 2.57 -16.23
N TRP A 124 13.02 2.05 -15.20
CA TRP A 124 11.63 2.37 -14.91
C TRP A 124 11.40 2.54 -13.41
N THR A 125 10.64 3.55 -13.03
CA THR A 125 10.02 3.66 -11.71
C THR A 125 8.66 2.99 -11.72
N VAL A 126 8.21 2.56 -10.53
CA VAL A 126 6.91 1.92 -10.34
C VAL A 126 6.12 2.70 -9.31
N GLN A 127 4.84 2.89 -9.56
CA GLN A 127 3.86 3.37 -8.58
C GLN A 127 2.76 2.32 -8.42
N PHE A 128 2.47 1.95 -7.18
CA PHE A 128 1.45 0.95 -6.87
C PHE A 128 0.06 1.58 -6.88
N CYS A 129 -0.82 1.11 -7.75
CA CYS A 129 -2.17 1.67 -7.87
C CYS A 129 -3.14 0.96 -6.92
N LEU A 130 -3.42 1.58 -5.78
CA LEU A 130 -4.41 1.10 -4.81
C LEU A 130 -5.88 1.28 -5.25
N ARG A 131 -6.10 1.86 -6.42
CA ARG A 131 -7.42 2.01 -7.05
C ARG A 131 -7.28 1.81 -8.54
N THR A 132 -8.36 1.37 -9.17
CA THR A 132 -8.41 1.23 -10.64
C THR A 132 -8.12 2.57 -11.31
N PRO A 133 -7.11 2.64 -12.20
CA PRO A 133 -6.77 3.86 -12.92
C PRO A 133 -7.81 4.18 -14.01
N PRO A 134 -7.95 5.46 -14.41
CA PRO A 134 -8.93 5.88 -15.44
C PRO A 134 -8.79 5.19 -16.80
N SER A 135 -7.60 4.69 -17.13
CA SER A 135 -7.27 4.04 -18.38
C SER A 135 -7.79 2.59 -18.50
N THR A 136 -8.52 2.07 -17.52
CA THR A 136 -9.04 0.70 -17.53
C THR A 136 -10.51 0.68 -17.97
N PRO A 137 -10.85 0.15 -19.16
CA PRO A 137 -12.22 0.22 -19.68
C PRO A 137 -13.20 -0.76 -19.02
N ILE A 138 -12.69 -1.83 -18.39
CA ILE A 138 -13.51 -2.96 -17.89
C ILE A 138 -13.97 -2.74 -16.44
N ILE A 139 -13.18 -2.04 -15.63
CA ILE A 139 -13.44 -1.90 -14.19
C ILE A 139 -13.76 -0.42 -13.92
N PRO A 140 -14.86 -0.10 -13.22
CA PRO A 140 -15.20 1.28 -12.90
C PRO A 140 -14.05 2.00 -12.19
N VAL A 141 -13.81 3.25 -12.59
CA VAL A 141 -12.72 4.06 -12.03
C VAL A 141 -12.93 4.26 -10.53
N GLY A 142 -11.83 4.15 -9.77
CA GLY A 142 -11.85 4.44 -8.34
C GLY A 142 -12.31 3.29 -7.45
N THR A 143 -12.68 2.11 -7.99
CA THR A 143 -12.84 0.87 -7.21
C THR A 143 -11.50 0.41 -6.61
N ALA A 144 -11.53 -0.64 -5.78
CA ALA A 144 -10.31 -1.26 -5.26
C ALA A 144 -9.40 -1.69 -6.42
N GLY A 145 -8.11 -1.37 -6.30
CA GLY A 145 -7.09 -1.66 -7.30
C GLY A 145 -6.42 -3.02 -7.15
N VAL A 146 -6.74 -3.78 -6.09
CA VAL A 146 -6.31 -5.16 -5.91
C VAL A 146 -7.54 -6.03 -5.74
N LEU A 147 -7.67 -7.04 -6.60
CA LEU A 147 -8.79 -7.97 -6.61
C LEU A 147 -8.26 -9.41 -6.52
N LEU A 148 -8.76 -10.15 -5.54
CA LEU A 148 -8.47 -11.56 -5.34
C LEU A 148 -9.60 -12.40 -5.93
N SER A 149 -9.26 -13.40 -6.74
CA SER A 149 -10.22 -14.34 -7.31
C SER A 149 -9.66 -15.75 -7.29
N ARG A 150 -9.96 -16.51 -6.24
CA ARG A 150 -9.51 -17.88 -6.00
C ARG A 150 -7.98 -18.00 -6.12
N THR A 151 -7.47 -18.33 -7.31
CA THR A 151 -6.04 -18.52 -7.60
C THR A 151 -5.40 -17.37 -8.37
N LYS A 152 -6.16 -16.30 -8.67
CA LYS A 152 -5.67 -15.15 -9.45
C LYS A 152 -5.72 -13.88 -8.62
N ILE A 153 -4.72 -13.03 -8.84
CA ILE A 153 -4.63 -11.70 -8.25
C ILE A 153 -4.53 -10.71 -9.42
N LEU A 154 -5.50 -9.80 -9.51
CA LEU A 154 -5.43 -8.66 -10.42
C LEU A 154 -5.01 -7.43 -9.61
N PHE A 155 -4.00 -6.73 -10.11
CA PHE A 155 -3.55 -5.46 -9.55
C PHE A 155 -2.99 -4.57 -10.65
N PHE A 156 -2.88 -3.26 -10.36
CA PHE A 156 -2.42 -2.27 -11.32
C PHE A 156 -1.11 -1.63 -10.86
N LEU A 157 -0.19 -1.46 -11.79
CA LEU A 157 1.03 -0.70 -11.62
C LEU A 157 1.09 0.40 -12.68
N GLN A 158 1.53 1.57 -12.27
CA GLN A 158 1.96 2.61 -13.21
C GLN A 158 3.48 2.55 -13.31
N ILE A 159 4.00 2.50 -14.53
CA ILE A 159 5.43 2.37 -14.80
C ILE A 159 5.88 3.59 -15.62
N THR A 160 6.93 4.28 -15.19
CA THR A 160 7.42 5.53 -15.82
C THR A 160 8.91 5.43 -16.13
N ARG A 161 9.33 5.84 -17.34
CA ARG A 161 10.73 5.72 -17.77
C ARG A 161 11.62 6.71 -17.03
N ILE A 162 12.74 6.24 -16.50
CA ILE A 162 13.81 7.06 -15.93
C ILE A 162 14.53 7.72 -17.12
N GLY A 163 14.27 9.01 -17.32
CA GLY A 163 14.67 9.78 -18.51
C GLY A 163 13.64 10.84 -18.90
N ASN A 164 12.36 10.59 -18.63
CA ASN A 164 11.30 11.61 -18.77
C ASN A 164 11.03 12.38 -17.47
N MET A 165 11.72 12.00 -16.38
CA MET A 165 11.63 12.65 -15.07
C MET A 165 12.79 13.66 -14.95
N HIS A 166 12.63 14.86 -15.51
CA HIS A 166 13.50 15.99 -15.17
C HIS A 166 13.15 16.45 -13.75
N TYR A 167 13.74 15.80 -12.73
CA TYR A 167 13.78 16.37 -11.40
C TYR A 167 14.84 17.47 -11.39
N ASN A 168 14.43 18.74 -11.41
CA ASN A 168 15.31 19.81 -10.96
C ASN A 168 15.69 19.52 -9.50
N ALA A 169 16.92 19.84 -9.11
CA ALA A 169 17.53 19.57 -7.80
C ALA A 169 16.79 20.19 -6.58
N ALA A 170 15.59 20.75 -6.76
CA ALA A 170 14.76 21.39 -5.75
C ALA A 170 13.37 20.75 -5.56
N GLY A 171 13.06 19.60 -6.18
CA GLY A 171 11.86 18.82 -5.80
C GLY A 171 10.50 19.41 -6.17
N ALA A 172 10.41 20.28 -7.19
CA ALA A 172 9.14 20.77 -7.73
C ALA A 172 8.91 20.26 -9.18
N PRO A 173 7.70 19.82 -9.56
CA PRO A 173 7.39 19.46 -10.94
C PRO A 173 7.25 20.71 -11.81
N ASN A 174 8.05 20.82 -12.86
CA ASN A 174 7.93 21.90 -13.84
C ASN A 174 6.86 21.52 -14.88
N ALA A 175 5.80 22.31 -14.98
CA ALA A 175 4.84 22.23 -16.07
C ALA A 175 5.44 22.90 -17.31
N ALA A 176 6.18 22.16 -18.12
CA ALA A 176 6.62 22.63 -19.43
C ALA A 176 6.79 21.45 -20.38
N GLY A 177 5.73 21.18 -21.13
CA GLY A 177 5.68 20.16 -22.16
C GLY A 177 4.56 20.46 -23.14
N ALA A 178 4.48 21.71 -23.60
CA ALA A 178 3.70 22.08 -24.76
C ALA A 178 4.40 23.23 -25.48
N ASN A 179 4.69 23.01 -26.75
CA ASN A 179 5.16 23.95 -27.78
C ASN A 179 6.67 23.98 -28.05
N SER A 180 7.06 23.07 -28.93
CA SER A 180 7.97 23.25 -30.07
C SER A 180 8.14 21.84 -30.65
N GLU A 181 7.83 21.51 -31.90
CA GLU A 181 8.33 22.05 -33.18
C GLU A 181 7.48 21.41 -34.31
N PRO A 182 7.81 21.61 -35.59
CA PRO A 182 7.77 22.83 -36.40
C PRO A 182 6.62 22.81 -37.44
#